data_AF-A0A4Y2DPU6-F1
#
_entry.id   AF-A0A4Y2DPU6-F1
#
_cell.length_a   1.000
_cell.length_b   1.000
_cell.length_c   1.000
_cell.angle_alpha   90.00
_cell.angle_beta   90.00
_cell.angle_gamma   90.00
#
_symmetry.space_group_name_H-M   'P 1'
#
loop_
_entity.id
_entity.type
_entity.pdbx_description
1 polymer ?
#
loop_
_entity_poly.entity_id
_entity_poly.type
_entity_poly.pdbx_seq_one_letter_code
_entity_poly.pdbx_strand_id
1 'polypeptide(L)'
;MHVHAFIAADRLLQDLTNCSLPFGGKVVLLGGDFRQVLPVVLKVSRSLTVASCLKKHNLWSKFIKLTLIKNVRALGTERKFSNWLLEIGEGKSGDNVMLPDMCYPSEQNPCKTIIW
;
A
#
# COMPACT_ATOMS: atom_id res chain seq x y z
N MET A 1 -6.01 1.27 3.68
CA MET A 1 -7.29 1.96 3.99
C MET A 1 -8.36 0.95 4.38
N HIS A 2 -9.03 1.18 5.52
CA HIS A 2 -10.14 0.36 6.00
C HIS A 2 -11.43 0.68 5.23
N VAL A 3 -12.21 -0.33 4.86
CA VAL A 3 -13.44 -0.17 4.06
C VAL A 3 -14.49 0.72 4.72
N HIS A 4 -14.67 0.63 6.04
CA HIS A 4 -15.64 1.47 6.76
C HIS A 4 -15.34 2.97 6.69
N ALA A 5 -14.07 3.38 6.78
CA ALA A 5 -13.70 4.79 6.63
C ALA A 5 -14.06 5.31 5.23
N PHE A 6 -13.89 4.46 4.22
CA PHE A 6 -14.22 4.78 2.84
C PHE A 6 -15.73 4.92 2.61
N ILE A 7 -16.54 4.00 3.15
CA ILE A 7 -18.01 4.05 3.09
C ILE A 7 -18.54 5.26 3.87
N ALA A 8 -17.95 5.57 5.03
CA ALA A 8 -18.34 6.74 5.81
C ALA A 8 -18.12 8.04 5.04
N ALA A 9 -16.98 8.17 4.34
CA ALA A 9 -16.71 9.32 3.49
C ALA A 9 -17.67 9.42 2.29
N ASP A 10 -17.99 8.30 1.64
CA ASP A 10 -18.98 8.25 0.54
C ASP A 10 -20.35 8.74 1.01
N ARG A 11 -20.87 8.18 2.12
CA ARG A 11 -22.18 8.54 2.69
C ARG A 11 -22.20 9.99 3.16
N LEU A 12 -21.16 10.44 3.88
CA LEU A 12 -21.07 11.82 4.35
C LEU A 12 -21.16 12.82 3.19
N LEU A 13 -20.48 12.55 2.08
CA LEU A 13 -20.54 13.45 0.92
C LEU A 13 -21.89 13.40 0.21
N GLN A 14 -22.55 12.23 0.14
CA GLN A 14 -23.91 12.12 -0.37
C GLN A 14 -24.89 12.95 0.47
N ASP A 15 -24.80 12.84 1.79
CA ASP A 15 -25.65 13.58 2.73
C ASP A 15 -25.43 15.10 2.61
N LEU A 16 -24.16 15.55 2.61
CA LEU A 16 -23.81 16.97 2.52
C LEU A 16 -24.23 17.63 1.19
N THR A 17 -24.23 16.85 0.11
CA THR A 17 -24.55 17.37 -1.24
C THR A 17 -26.00 17.11 -1.64
N ASN A 18 -26.75 16.37 -0.82
CA ASN A 18 -28.07 15.84 -1.17
C ASN A 18 -28.07 15.15 -2.55
N CYS A 19 -27.02 14.38 -2.85
CA CYS A 19 -26.81 13.72 -4.13
C CYS A 19 -26.47 12.24 -3.89
N SER A 20 -27.25 11.33 -4.47
CA SER A 20 -27.07 9.88 -4.30
C SER A 20 -25.99 9.26 -5.20
N LEU A 21 -25.33 10.08 -6.02
CA LEU A 21 -24.16 9.63 -6.79
C LEU A 21 -22.99 9.31 -5.84
N PRO A 22 -22.08 8.39 -6.21
CA PRO A 22 -20.89 8.12 -5.41
C PRO A 22 -20.17 9.41 -5.02
N PHE A 23 -19.80 9.51 -3.74
CA PHE A 23 -19.16 10.66 -3.11
C PHE A 23 -19.91 11.97 -3.33
N GLY A 24 -21.25 11.95 -3.40
CA GLY A 24 -22.04 13.16 -3.64
C GLY A 24 -21.78 13.80 -5.00
N GLY A 25 -21.43 12.99 -5.99
CA GLY A 25 -21.07 13.46 -7.34
C GLY A 25 -19.70 14.13 -7.43
N LYS A 26 -18.86 14.04 -6.39
CA LYS A 26 -17.51 14.61 -6.40
C LYS A 26 -16.53 13.70 -7.13
N VAL A 27 -15.57 14.32 -7.80
CA VAL A 27 -14.40 13.62 -8.35
C VAL A 27 -13.49 13.25 -7.17
N VAL A 28 -13.25 11.95 -6.99
CA VAL A 28 -12.38 11.44 -5.93
C VAL A 28 -11.17 10.76 -6.55
N LEU A 29 -9.98 11.24 -6.18
CA LEU A 29 -8.72 10.60 -6.51
C LEU A 29 -8.17 9.91 -5.27
N LEU A 30 -7.93 8.60 -5.38
CA LEU A 30 -7.29 7.81 -4.34
C LEU A 30 -5.85 7.53 -4.75
N GLY A 31 -4.91 7.85 -3.87
CA GLY A 31 -3.51 7.49 -4.00
C GLY A 31 -3.11 6.46 -2.94
N GLY A 32 -2.21 5.54 -3.29
CA GLY A 32 -1.66 4.57 -2.35
C GLY A 32 -0.96 3.42 -3.06
N ASP A 33 -0.31 2.58 -2.25
CA ASP A 33 0.33 1.36 -2.71
C ASP A 33 -0.28 0.15 -1.96
N PHE A 34 -0.96 -0.73 -2.69
CA PHE A 34 -1.61 -1.91 -2.10
C PHE A 34 -0.64 -3.04 -1.75
N ARG A 35 0.64 -2.88 -2.06
CA ARG A 35 1.72 -3.76 -1.65
C ARG A 35 2.24 -3.40 -0.24
N GLN A 36 1.76 -2.28 0.31
CA GLN A 36 1.94 -1.96 1.72
C GLN A 36 1.03 -2.81 2.61
N VAL A 37 1.20 -2.65 3.92
CA VAL A 37 0.47 -3.42 4.93
C VAL A 37 -1.05 -3.33 4.79
N LEU A 38 -1.72 -4.44 5.10
CA LEU A 38 -3.18 -4.51 5.18
C LEU A 38 -3.71 -3.57 6.28
N PRO A 39 -5.00 -3.18 6.24
CA PRO A 39 -5.61 -2.44 7.34
C PRO A 39 -5.44 -3.18 8.66
N VAL A 40 -5.05 -2.46 9.72
CA VAL A 40 -4.96 -3.02 11.06
C VAL A 40 -6.38 -3.20 11.61
N VAL A 41 -6.74 -4.45 11.90
CA VAL A 41 -8.02 -4.80 12.53
C VAL A 41 -7.73 -5.69 13.74
N LEU A 42 -8.18 -5.25 14.93
CA LEU A 42 -7.81 -5.89 16.19
C LEU A 42 -8.56 -7.21 16.38
N LYS A 43 -7.84 -8.26 16.79
CA LYS A 43 -8.40 -9.56 17.24
C LYS A 43 -9.31 -10.27 16.21
N VAL A 44 -9.11 -10.02 14.91
CA VAL A 44 -9.89 -10.70 13.85
C VAL A 44 -9.05 -11.73 13.10
N SER A 45 -9.73 -12.61 12.35
CA SER A 45 -9.09 -13.57 11.47
C SER A 45 -8.42 -12.90 10.26
N ARG A 46 -7.53 -13.64 9.59
CA ARG A 46 -6.92 -13.23 8.32
C ARG A 46 -7.97 -12.93 7.25
N SER A 47 -9.02 -13.75 7.16
CA SER A 47 -10.12 -13.56 6.19
C SER A 47 -10.88 -12.25 6.44
N LEU A 48 -11.16 -11.91 7.69
CA LEU A 48 -11.82 -10.67 8.06
C LEU A 48 -10.92 -9.44 7.82
N THR A 49 -9.62 -9.57 8.03
CA THR A 49 -8.64 -8.52 7.69
C THR A 49 -8.66 -8.22 6.18
N VAL A 50 -8.68 -9.28 5.36
CA VAL A 50 -8.80 -9.14 3.91
C VAL A 50 -10.16 -8.56 3.50
N ALA A 51 -11.25 -8.98 4.12
CA ALA A 51 -12.59 -8.43 3.87
C ALA A 51 -12.69 -6.94 4.20
N SER A 52 -11.90 -6.47 5.17
CA SER A 52 -11.83 -5.07 5.57
C SER A 52 -11.03 -4.18 4.60
N CYS A 53 -10.40 -4.77 3.58
CA CYS A 53 -9.66 -4.03 2.58
C CYS A 53 -10.59 -3.32 1.61
N LEU A 54 -10.25 -2.07 1.27
CA LEU A 54 -10.94 -1.27 0.26
C LEU A 54 -11.26 -2.03 -1.03
N LYS A 55 -10.29 -2.81 -1.53
CA LYS A 55 -10.40 -3.58 -2.78
C LYS A 55 -11.53 -4.61 -2.78
N LYS A 56 -12.07 -4.97 -1.61
CA LYS A 56 -13.20 -5.92 -1.48
C LYS A 56 -14.57 -5.26 -1.59
N HIS A 57 -14.66 -3.93 -1.54
CA HIS A 57 -15.93 -3.22 -1.61
C HIS A 57 -16.38 -2.95 -3.04
N ASN A 58 -17.69 -3.00 -3.29
CA ASN A 58 -18.27 -2.80 -4.63
C ASN A 58 -17.99 -1.40 -5.22
N LEU A 59 -17.84 -0.36 -4.38
CA LEU A 59 -17.46 0.96 -4.89
C LEU A 59 -16.09 0.98 -5.58
N TRP A 60 -15.19 0.06 -5.23
CA TRP A 60 -13.86 -0.01 -5.84
C TRP A 60 -13.93 -0.28 -7.34
N SER A 61 -14.93 -1.03 -7.82
CA SER A 61 -15.09 -1.30 -9.26
C SER A 61 -15.49 -0.07 -10.07
N LYS A 62 -15.94 1.01 -9.41
CA LYS A 62 -16.28 2.28 -10.06
C LYS A 62 -15.07 3.18 -10.33
N PHE A 63 -13.90 2.84 -9.79
CA PHE A 63 -12.68 3.63 -9.98
C PHE A 63 -11.96 3.24 -11.27
N ILE A 64 -11.49 4.25 -11.99
CA ILE A 64 -10.49 4.08 -13.05
C ILE A 64 -9.14 3.85 -12.38
N LYS A 65 -8.44 2.78 -12.76
CA LYS A 65 -7.13 2.43 -12.19
C LYS A 65 -6.04 3.09 -13.01
N LEU A 66 -5.25 3.94 -12.36
CA LEU A 66 -4.03 4.53 -12.91
C LEU A 66 -2.83 4.02 -12.13
N THR A 67 -1.77 3.64 -12.83
CA THR A 67 -0.56 3.06 -12.24
C THR A 67 0.63 3.98 -12.46
N LEU A 68 1.28 4.38 -11.38
CA LEU A 68 2.57 5.07 -11.44
C LEU A 68 3.68 4.04 -11.62
N ILE A 69 4.37 4.09 -12.76
CA ILE A 69 5.42 3.10 -13.12
C ILE A 69 6.84 3.56 -12.79
N LYS A 70 7.05 4.87 -12.63
CA LYS A 70 8.38 5.46 -12.38
C LYS A 70 8.53 5.77 -10.89
N ASN A 71 9.46 5.08 -10.23
CA ASN A 71 9.92 5.45 -8.91
C ASN A 71 10.82 6.68 -9.01
N VAL A 72 10.40 7.79 -8.40
CA VAL A 72 11.16 9.06 -8.38
C VAL A 72 11.97 9.25 -7.09
N ARG A 73 11.80 8.37 -6.11
CA ARG A 73 12.53 8.40 -4.84
C ARG A 73 13.84 7.63 -4.92
N ALA A 74 13.86 6.51 -5.64
CA ALA A 74 15.05 5.70 -5.83
C ALA A 74 16.05 6.41 -6.74
N LEU A 75 17.31 6.49 -6.32
CA LEU A 75 18.40 6.97 -7.16
C LEU A 75 18.67 5.96 -8.28
N GLY A 76 19.27 6.44 -9.39
CA GLY A 76 19.64 5.57 -10.51
C GLY A 76 20.59 4.43 -10.12
N THR A 77 21.42 4.66 -9.10
CA THR A 77 22.34 3.69 -8.49
C THR A 77 21.64 2.61 -7.66
N GLU A 78 20.43 2.88 -7.16
CA GLU A 78 19.67 1.99 -6.28
C GLU A 78 18.69 1.08 -7.05
N ARG A 79 18.79 1.02 -8.38
CA ARG A 79 17.83 0.31 -9.23
C ARG A 79 17.70 -1.17 -8.87
N LYS A 80 18.80 -1.84 -8.50
CA LYS A 80 18.78 -3.24 -8.06
C LYS A 80 17.93 -3.41 -6.79
N PHE A 81 18.11 -2.55 -5.80
CA PHE A 81 17.34 -2.56 -4.56
C PHE A 81 15.86 -2.26 -4.82
N SER A 82 15.57 -1.22 -5.62
CA SER A 82 14.19 -0.86 -5.96
C SER A 82 13.47 -1.98 -6.70
N ASN A 83 14.14 -2.71 -7.60
CA ASN A 83 13.54 -3.84 -8.32
C ASN A 83 13.26 -5.00 -7.37
N TRP A 84 14.20 -5.33 -6.49
CA TRP A 84 14.01 -6.37 -5.48
C TRP A 84 12.84 -6.04 -4.53
N LEU A 85 12.73 -4.79 -4.06
CA LEU A 85 11.59 -4.35 -3.25
C LEU A 85 10.25 -4.49 -4.00
N LEU A 86 10.22 -4.24 -5.30
CA LEU A 86 9.03 -4.43 -6.12
C LEU A 86 8.66 -5.91 -6.20
N GLU A 87 9.63 -6.80 -6.41
CA GLU A 87 9.37 -8.25 -6.45
C GLU A 87 8.76 -8.77 -5.15
N ILE A 88 9.23 -8.28 -4.00
CA ILE A 88 8.63 -8.57 -2.69
C ILE A 88 7.19 -8.07 -2.65
N GLY A 89 6.96 -6.82 -3.04
CA GLY A 89 5.63 -6.23 -3.04
C GLY A 89 4.63 -6.96 -3.94
N GLU A 90 5.09 -7.57 -5.04
CA GLU A 90 4.28 -8.40 -5.94
C GLU A 90 4.12 -9.86 -5.44
N GLY A 91 4.72 -10.21 -4.30
CA GLY A 91 4.67 -11.56 -3.74
C GLY A 91 5.48 -12.59 -4.51
N LYS A 92 6.49 -12.17 -5.30
CA LYS A 92 7.32 -13.07 -6.11
C LYS A 92 8.44 -13.74 -5.33
N SER A 93 8.75 -13.24 -4.14
CA SER A 93 9.85 -13.73 -3.29
C SER A 93 9.48 -14.95 -2.43
N GLY A 94 8.23 -15.42 -2.48
CA GLY A 94 7.73 -16.49 -1.61
C GLY A 94 7.57 -16.06 -0.15
N ASP A 95 7.36 -17.02 0.75
CA ASP A 95 7.12 -16.76 2.17
C ASP A 95 8.38 -16.32 2.94
N ASN A 96 9.56 -16.71 2.45
CA ASN A 96 10.86 -16.39 3.05
C ASN A 96 11.60 -15.38 2.18
N VAL A 97 11.67 -14.14 2.66
CA VAL A 97 12.40 -13.07 1.98
C VAL A 97 13.87 -13.13 2.38
N MET A 98 14.74 -13.48 1.42
CA MET A 98 16.18 -13.36 1.59
C MET A 98 16.61 -11.92 1.31
N LEU A 99 17.37 -11.32 2.23
CA LEU A 99 17.96 -10.02 2.02
C LEU A 99 19.11 -10.14 1.00
N PRO A 100 19.15 -9.33 -0.06
CA PRO A 100 20.24 -9.35 -1.01
C PRO A 100 21.51 -8.76 -0.39
N ASP A 101 22.67 -9.16 -0.90
CA ASP A 101 23.99 -8.74 -0.41
C ASP A 101 24.14 -7.22 -0.26
N MET A 102 23.47 -6.45 -1.13
CA MET A 102 23.46 -4.99 -1.09
C MET A 102 22.80 -4.38 0.15
N CYS A 103 22.03 -5.15 0.91
CA CYS A 103 21.44 -4.74 2.19
C CYS A 103 22.40 -4.91 3.37
N TYR A 104 23.53 -5.60 3.17
CA TYR A 104 24.53 -5.81 4.20
C TYR A 104 25.65 -4.76 4.06
N PRO A 105 26.00 -4.06 5.15
CA PRO A 105 27.16 -3.18 5.13
C PRO A 105 28.44 -3.99 4.88
N SER A 106 29.42 -3.36 4.23
CA SER A 106 30.73 -3.97 3.98
C SER A 106 31.50 -4.27 5.28
N GLU A 107 31.25 -3.48 6.33
CA GLU A 107 31.75 -3.72 7.69
C GLU A 107 30.60 -4.23 8.55
N GLN A 108 30.67 -5.51 8.92
CA GLN A 108 29.65 -6.18 9.73
C GLN A 108 30.01 -6.21 11.22
N ASN A 109 31.21 -5.72 11.60
CA ASN A 109 31.60 -5.63 12.99
C ASN A 109 30.82 -4.51 13.70
N PRO A 110 29.88 -4.84 14.61
CA PRO A 110 29.00 -3.85 15.24
C PRO A 110 29.78 -2.77 16.00
N CYS A 111 30.95 -3.10 16.56
CA CYS A 111 31.79 -2.17 17.30
C CYS A 111 32.50 -1.15 16.38
N LYS A 112 32.72 -1.48 15.10
CA LYS A 112 33.30 -0.56 14.13
C LYS A 112 32.26 0.29 13.41
N THR A 113 30.99 -0.13 13.39
CA THR A 113 29.89 0.61 12.76
C THR A 113 29.34 1.75 13.63
N ILE A 114 29.72 1.83 14.92
CA ILE A 114 29.22 2.82 15.91
C ILE A 114 30.14 4.06 16.05
N ILE A 115 31.16 4.19 15.21
CA ILE A 115 32.07 5.34 15.31
C ILE A 115 31.48 6.51 14.50
N TRP A 116 30.93 7.50 15.22
CA TRP A 116 30.53 8.82 14.70
C TRP A 116 31.75 9.68 14.40
#